data_AF-A0A6J5GTE9-F1
#
_entry.id   AF-A0A6J5GTE9-F1
#
_cell.length_a   1.000
_cell.length_b   1.000
_cell.length_c   1.000
_cell.angle_alpha   90.00
_cell.angle_beta   90.00
_cell.angle_gamma   90.00
#
_symmetry.space_group_name_H-M   'P 1'
#
loop_
_entity.id
_entity.type
_entity.pdbx_description
1 polymer ?
#
loop_
_entity_poly.entity_id
_entity_poly.type
_entity_poly.pdbx_seq_one_letter_code
_entity_poly.pdbx_strand_id
1 'polypeptide(L)'
;MPVTVNYPGVYIEEIPSGVRTITGVATSIAAFVGWAPQGPVDSATLVQSWMDFTRGFGGMDSRSLLGYSVYQFFANGGTQAYIIRVVGAGNVAASVTLSGVLTVSANSPGLWGSAYGIKIKNLATPGRFQLQVYSLPPTPAPAVLVESFENLSMNSGDSRYVQTIVDNQSSYVTATVIGVNPSPPADTATPSPLIGGLDGTVLAPASTSSMPAGAFETAVLPGSGVGVDLLEHVDLFNLLCVPGEADPATLSTLEGFCHDHRAMLIADCYQDATFKTLQTSQGPPVQITAGDNAANAAFYFPWISAPDPLMSNQPGIFPPCGFMAGIYARTDSTRGVWKAPAGTEASLTGVLGVSQPLNDIENGTLNPTAVNCIRNFSVYGTVVWGARTLQGNDQIGSEWKYIPVRRMALYIEESLYRALKWVVFEPNDNPLWSEIRLNVGAFMQNLFRQGAFQGQTPQDAYFVKCDNETTTQNDINLGIVNIAVGFAPLKPAEFVVIQIQQMAGQIAT
;
A
#
# COMPACT_ATOMS: atom_id res chain seq x y z
N MET A 1 -11.16 41.04 -20.96
CA MET A 1 -11.75 42.40 -20.81
C MET A 1 -13.19 42.29 -21.27
N PRO A 2 -14.20 42.71 -20.48
CA PRO A 2 -15.57 42.72 -20.93
C PRO A 2 -15.68 43.59 -22.19
N VAL A 3 -16.34 43.08 -23.23
CA VAL A 3 -16.46 43.77 -24.52
C VAL A 3 -17.20 45.09 -24.29
N THR A 4 -16.54 46.22 -24.58
CA THR A 4 -17.18 47.54 -24.47
C THR A 4 -18.20 47.67 -25.60
N VAL A 5 -19.48 47.56 -25.26
CA VAL A 5 -20.60 47.57 -26.21
C VAL A 5 -20.88 49.01 -26.67
N ASN A 6 -20.27 49.41 -27.79
CA ASN A 6 -20.36 50.78 -28.34
C ASN A 6 -21.46 50.96 -29.39
N TYR A 7 -22.21 49.92 -29.76
CA TYR A 7 -23.33 50.02 -30.71
C TYR A 7 -24.35 48.86 -30.57
N PRO A 8 -25.61 49.03 -31.01
CA PRO A 8 -26.61 47.96 -30.99
C PRO A 8 -26.19 46.80 -31.92
N GLY A 9 -25.98 45.62 -31.36
CA GLY A 9 -25.57 44.40 -32.07
C GLY A 9 -25.57 43.18 -31.14
N VAL A 10 -25.42 41.98 -31.71
CA VAL A 10 -25.21 40.74 -30.94
C VAL A 10 -23.71 40.54 -30.78
N TYR A 11 -23.21 40.53 -29.54
CA TYR A 11 -21.81 40.28 -29.23
C TYR A 11 -21.66 38.83 -28.79
N ILE A 12 -20.70 38.13 -29.39
CA ILE A 12 -20.33 36.76 -29.04
C ILE A 12 -19.03 36.85 -28.25
N GLU A 13 -19.07 36.48 -26.98
CA GLU A 13 -17.90 36.27 -26.14
C GLU A 13 -17.69 34.76 -26.01
N GLU A 14 -16.61 34.24 -26.57
CA GLU A 14 -16.19 32.87 -26.32
C GLU A 14 -15.59 32.82 -24.91
N ILE A 15 -16.43 32.51 -23.92
CA ILE A 15 -15.98 32.16 -22.59
C ILE A 15 -15.44 30.72 -22.71
N PRO A 16 -14.11 30.48 -22.65
CA PRO A 16 -13.61 29.12 -22.59
C PRO A 16 -14.27 28.43 -21.38
N SER A 17 -14.79 27.22 -21.58
CA SER A 17 -15.39 26.49 -20.47
C SER A 17 -14.28 26.14 -19.47
N GLY A 18 -14.12 26.95 -18.42
CA GLY A 18 -13.15 26.75 -17.32
C GLY A 18 -13.44 25.52 -16.44
N VAL A 19 -14.26 24.58 -16.93
CA VAL A 19 -14.63 23.36 -16.21
C VAL A 19 -13.52 22.34 -16.39
N ARG A 20 -12.66 22.21 -15.39
CA ARG A 20 -11.65 21.17 -15.26
C ARG A 20 -12.17 20.12 -14.28
N THR A 21 -12.71 19.02 -14.81
CA THR A 21 -13.30 17.97 -13.98
C THR A 21 -12.26 17.33 -13.06
N ILE A 22 -12.53 17.35 -11.76
CA ILE A 22 -11.73 16.64 -10.75
C ILE A 22 -12.14 15.18 -10.75
N THR A 23 -11.17 14.28 -10.95
CA THR A 23 -11.36 12.84 -10.82
C THR A 23 -10.80 12.37 -9.49
N GLY A 24 -11.53 11.49 -8.80
CA GLY A 24 -11.09 10.88 -7.57
C GLY A 24 -9.83 10.02 -7.76
N VAL A 25 -8.93 10.05 -6.79
CA VAL A 25 -7.76 9.17 -6.77
C VAL A 25 -8.12 7.73 -6.38
N ALA A 26 -7.19 6.80 -6.57
CA ALA A 26 -7.33 5.47 -5.98
C ALA A 26 -7.36 5.57 -4.45
N THR A 27 -8.10 4.68 -3.78
CA THR A 27 -8.34 4.73 -2.33
C THR A 27 -7.68 3.59 -1.55
N SER A 28 -7.16 2.57 -2.24
CA SER A 28 -6.72 1.31 -1.65
C SER A 28 -5.48 0.71 -2.31
N ILE A 29 -4.59 1.53 -2.90
CA ILE A 29 -3.26 1.07 -3.31
C ILE A 29 -2.47 0.78 -2.03
N ALA A 30 -2.17 -0.49 -1.78
CA ALA A 30 -1.43 -0.89 -0.59
C ALA A 30 0.09 -0.81 -0.82
N ALA A 31 0.85 -0.60 0.24
CA ALA A 31 2.29 -0.75 0.26
C ALA A 31 2.65 -1.78 1.33
N PHE A 32 3.35 -2.84 0.92
CA PHE A 32 3.81 -3.89 1.82
C PHE A 32 5.33 -3.87 1.93
N VAL A 33 5.82 -3.73 3.16
CA VAL A 33 7.25 -3.78 3.45
C VAL A 33 7.61 -5.08 4.15
N GLY A 34 8.63 -5.77 3.67
CA GLY A 34 9.11 -6.97 4.32
C GLY A 34 10.22 -7.69 3.57
N TRP A 35 10.73 -8.78 4.14
CA TRP A 35 11.72 -9.60 3.45
C TRP A 35 11.06 -10.51 2.41
N ALA A 36 11.73 -10.70 1.26
CA ALA A 36 11.36 -11.65 0.22
C ALA A 36 12.59 -12.39 -0.32
N PRO A 37 12.46 -13.62 -0.85
CA PRO A 37 13.58 -14.40 -1.37
C PRO A 37 14.19 -13.84 -2.66
N GLN A 38 13.44 -13.06 -3.45
CA GLN A 38 13.92 -12.42 -4.68
C GLN A 38 13.24 -11.07 -4.92
N GLY A 39 13.69 -10.34 -5.94
CA GLY A 39 13.10 -9.07 -6.40
C GLY A 39 13.97 -7.84 -6.12
N PRO A 40 13.66 -6.68 -6.71
CA PRO A 40 14.43 -5.44 -6.56
C PRO A 40 14.55 -5.02 -5.08
N VAL A 41 15.66 -4.36 -4.73
CA VAL A 41 15.95 -3.88 -3.36
C VAL A 41 16.11 -2.36 -3.30
N ASP A 42 16.07 -1.70 -4.45
CA ASP A 42 16.35 -0.27 -4.67
C ASP A 42 15.11 0.51 -5.15
N SER A 43 13.97 -0.17 -5.28
CA SER A 43 12.74 0.42 -5.79
C SER A 43 11.50 -0.29 -5.24
N ALA A 44 10.44 0.49 -5.02
CA ALA A 44 9.11 -0.05 -4.74
C ALA A 44 8.49 -0.58 -6.04
N THR A 45 8.13 -1.86 -6.07
CA THR A 45 7.62 -2.50 -7.29
C THR A 45 6.11 -2.70 -7.22
N LEU A 46 5.38 -2.17 -8.21
CA LEU A 46 3.94 -2.38 -8.31
C LEU A 46 3.62 -3.81 -8.76
N VAL A 47 2.77 -4.50 -8.00
CA VAL A 47 2.15 -5.78 -8.36
C VAL A 47 0.63 -5.64 -8.39
N GLN A 48 -0.01 -6.28 -9.36
CA GLN A 48 -1.47 -6.18 -9.58
C GLN A 48 -2.20 -7.49 -9.26
N SER A 49 -1.46 -8.55 -8.94
CA SER A 49 -2.01 -9.85 -8.61
C SER A 49 -1.06 -10.65 -7.73
N TRP A 50 -1.59 -11.70 -7.11
CA TRP A 50 -0.78 -12.70 -6.42
C TRP A 50 0.27 -13.32 -7.35
N MET A 51 -0.06 -13.56 -8.62
CA MET A 51 0.89 -14.15 -9.58
C MET A 51 2.04 -13.19 -9.95
N ASP A 52 1.78 -11.88 -9.96
CA ASP A 52 2.85 -10.90 -10.16
C ASP A 52 3.80 -10.89 -8.96
N PHE A 53 3.26 -10.97 -7.75
CA PHE A 53 4.07 -11.10 -6.54
C PHE A 53 4.88 -12.39 -6.54
N THR A 54 4.30 -13.55 -6.85
CA THR A 54 5.06 -14.81 -6.87
C THR A 54 6.17 -14.79 -7.91
N ARG A 55 5.90 -14.23 -9.09
CA ARG A 55 6.89 -14.09 -10.17
C ARG A 55 8.01 -13.10 -9.84
N GLY A 56 7.68 -11.95 -9.24
CA GLY A 56 8.65 -10.90 -8.93
C GLY A 56 9.44 -11.13 -7.64
N PHE A 57 8.79 -11.71 -6.63
CA PHE A 57 9.31 -11.78 -5.25
C PHE A 57 9.42 -13.21 -4.69
N GLY A 58 9.03 -14.24 -5.43
CA GLY A 58 9.23 -15.65 -5.07
C GLY A 58 8.11 -16.27 -4.22
N GLY A 59 7.06 -15.51 -3.92
CA GLY A 59 5.86 -16.02 -3.27
C GLY A 59 5.97 -16.17 -1.75
N MET A 60 5.31 -17.18 -1.19
CA MET A 60 5.33 -17.44 0.25
C MET A 60 6.67 -18.08 0.66
N ASP A 61 7.22 -17.62 1.78
CA ASP A 61 8.40 -18.19 2.41
C ASP A 61 8.15 -18.24 3.92
N SER A 62 8.41 -19.38 4.57
CA SER A 62 8.14 -19.57 6.00
C SER A 62 8.96 -18.66 6.90
N ARG A 63 10.02 -18.03 6.38
CA ARG A 63 10.89 -17.09 7.09
C ARG A 63 10.35 -15.66 7.09
N SER A 64 9.27 -15.36 6.34
CA SER A 64 8.73 -14.00 6.21
C SER A 64 7.21 -13.95 6.13
N LEU A 65 6.64 -12.96 6.82
CA LEU A 65 5.21 -12.69 6.83
C LEU A 65 4.71 -11.91 5.61
N LEU A 66 5.63 -11.39 4.77
CA LEU A 66 5.30 -10.55 3.61
C LEU A 66 4.45 -11.32 2.60
N GLY A 67 4.92 -12.48 2.15
CA GLY A 67 4.22 -13.28 1.13
C GLY A 67 2.84 -13.73 1.57
N TYR A 68 2.67 -14.10 2.85
CA TYR A 68 1.36 -14.41 3.41
C TYR A 68 0.43 -13.20 3.38
N SER A 69 0.91 -12.03 3.80
CA SER A 69 0.07 -10.82 3.88
C SER A 69 -0.36 -10.31 2.51
N VAL A 70 0.52 -10.37 1.52
CA VAL A 70 0.20 -10.01 0.13
C VAL A 70 -0.80 -11.00 -0.48
N TYR A 71 -0.66 -12.30 -0.20
CA TYR A 71 -1.66 -13.29 -0.62
C TYR A 71 -3.05 -12.96 -0.03
N GLN A 72 -3.10 -12.66 1.27
CA GLN A 72 -4.36 -12.35 1.95
C GLN A 72 -4.98 -11.04 1.46
N PHE A 73 -4.17 -10.05 1.12
CA PHE A 73 -4.64 -8.81 0.49
C PHE A 73 -5.40 -9.09 -0.80
N PHE A 74 -4.77 -9.79 -1.75
CA PHE A 74 -5.41 -10.12 -3.02
C PHE A 74 -6.62 -11.06 -2.84
N ALA A 75 -6.55 -12.01 -1.91
CA ALA A 75 -7.65 -12.92 -1.62
C ALA A 75 -8.88 -12.22 -1.02
N ASN A 76 -8.69 -11.08 -0.33
CA ASN A 76 -9.76 -10.33 0.33
C ASN A 76 -10.26 -9.10 -0.46
N GLY A 77 -9.81 -8.91 -1.70
CA GLY A 77 -10.31 -7.87 -2.61
C GLY A 77 -9.32 -6.75 -2.95
N GLY A 78 -8.07 -6.87 -2.53
CA GLY A 78 -6.98 -6.02 -2.99
C GLY A 78 -6.71 -6.16 -4.48
N THR A 79 -6.28 -5.07 -5.12
CA THR A 79 -6.06 -5.01 -6.58
C THR A 79 -4.69 -4.48 -6.98
N GLN A 80 -4.07 -3.64 -6.16
CA GLN A 80 -2.77 -3.03 -6.44
C GLN A 80 -1.97 -2.91 -5.16
N ALA A 81 -0.72 -3.39 -5.20
CA ALA A 81 0.21 -3.30 -4.09
C ALA A 81 1.60 -2.89 -4.57
N TYR A 82 2.23 -1.94 -3.89
CA TYR A 82 3.66 -1.75 -3.96
C TYR A 82 4.34 -2.71 -2.99
N ILE A 83 5.39 -3.38 -3.46
CA ILE A 83 6.20 -4.29 -2.69
C ILE A 83 7.56 -3.65 -2.47
N ILE A 84 7.93 -3.57 -1.20
CA ILE A 84 9.18 -2.99 -0.74
C ILE A 84 9.94 -4.13 -0.06
N ARG A 85 10.92 -4.66 -0.78
CA ARG A 85 11.76 -5.75 -0.28
C ARG A 85 12.89 -5.19 0.56
N VAL A 86 12.94 -5.58 1.83
CA VAL A 86 14.08 -5.31 2.71
C VAL A 86 14.98 -6.54 2.80
N VAL A 87 16.30 -6.34 2.72
CA VAL A 87 17.31 -7.40 2.78
C VAL A 87 18.37 -7.05 3.82
N GLY A 88 18.84 -8.05 4.57
CA GLY A 88 19.89 -7.85 5.57
C GLY A 88 21.29 -7.95 4.97
N ALA A 89 22.30 -7.74 5.82
CA ALA A 89 23.71 -7.82 5.43
C ALA A 89 24.09 -9.21 4.88
N GLY A 90 25.10 -9.24 4.00
CA GLY A 90 25.62 -10.49 3.42
C GLY A 90 24.78 -11.07 2.28
N ASN A 91 23.81 -10.31 1.78
CA ASN A 91 23.07 -10.68 0.58
C ASN A 91 23.98 -10.55 -0.67
N VAL A 92 23.89 -11.51 -1.59
CA VAL A 92 24.75 -11.58 -2.79
C VAL A 92 23.91 -12.06 -3.99
N ALA A 93 24.07 -11.41 -5.14
CA ALA A 93 23.49 -11.89 -6.40
C ALA A 93 24.32 -13.06 -6.95
N ALA A 94 23.66 -14.15 -7.32
CA ALA A 94 24.32 -15.26 -8.00
C ALA A 94 24.88 -14.77 -9.34
N SER A 95 26.05 -15.25 -9.74
CA SER A 95 26.66 -14.82 -11.01
C SER A 95 27.46 -15.94 -11.67
N VAL A 96 27.76 -15.74 -12.96
CA VAL A 96 28.66 -16.59 -13.73
C VAL A 96 29.53 -15.73 -14.64
N THR A 97 30.83 -16.00 -14.68
CA THR A 97 31.76 -15.35 -15.60
C THR A 97 32.09 -16.28 -16.76
N LEU A 98 31.72 -15.88 -17.97
CA LEU A 98 31.85 -16.63 -19.20
C LEU A 98 33.12 -16.20 -19.93
N SER A 99 34.03 -17.15 -20.17
CA SER A 99 35.32 -16.94 -20.85
C SER A 99 36.18 -15.80 -20.29
N GLY A 100 35.93 -15.33 -19.06
CA GLY A 100 36.64 -14.19 -18.45
C GLY A 100 36.29 -12.82 -19.03
N VAL A 101 35.31 -12.73 -19.94
CA VAL A 101 35.00 -11.50 -20.71
C VAL A 101 33.58 -10.97 -20.48
N LEU A 102 32.67 -11.80 -19.97
CA LEU A 102 31.28 -11.43 -19.70
C LEU A 102 30.86 -12.03 -18.35
N THR A 103 30.48 -11.19 -17.39
CA THR A 103 29.83 -11.64 -16.16
C THR A 103 28.33 -11.42 -16.31
N VAL A 104 27.55 -12.47 -16.07
CA VAL A 104 26.10 -12.39 -15.99
C VAL A 104 25.69 -12.66 -14.55
N SER A 105 24.95 -11.74 -13.96
CA SER A 105 24.50 -11.81 -12.57
C SER A 105 22.98 -11.88 -12.52
N ALA A 106 22.42 -12.46 -11.46
CA ALA A 106 21.00 -12.30 -11.16
C ALA A 106 20.69 -10.82 -10.96
N ASN A 107 19.51 -10.37 -11.40
CA ASN A 107 19.11 -8.96 -11.31
C ASN A 107 18.84 -8.47 -9.88
N SER A 108 18.82 -9.39 -8.91
CA SER A 108 18.65 -9.07 -7.50
C SER A 108 19.37 -10.10 -6.64
N PRO A 109 19.79 -9.72 -5.41
CA PRO A 109 20.43 -10.64 -4.49
C PRO A 109 19.48 -11.74 -4.01
N GLY A 110 20.07 -12.90 -3.70
CA GLY A 110 19.37 -14.05 -3.13
C GLY A 110 19.78 -15.39 -3.73
N LEU A 111 19.40 -16.47 -3.05
CA LEU A 111 19.65 -17.86 -3.47
C LEU A 111 18.92 -18.21 -4.78
N TRP A 112 17.79 -17.54 -5.04
CA TRP A 112 16.92 -17.75 -6.20
C TRP A 112 17.69 -17.71 -7.53
N GLY A 113 18.70 -16.84 -7.65
CA GLY A 113 19.49 -16.68 -8.87
C GLY A 113 20.23 -17.96 -9.27
N SER A 114 20.55 -18.82 -8.29
CA SER A 114 21.22 -20.11 -8.55
C SER A 114 20.32 -21.14 -9.23
N ALA A 115 19.01 -20.87 -9.33
CA ALA A 115 18.07 -21.65 -10.11
C ALA A 115 18.13 -21.34 -11.61
N TYR A 116 19.02 -20.46 -12.07
CA TYR A 116 19.17 -20.07 -13.47
C TYR A 116 20.58 -20.37 -13.99
N GLY A 117 20.68 -20.49 -15.32
CA GLY A 117 21.95 -20.66 -16.02
C GLY A 117 21.94 -20.02 -17.40
N ILE A 118 23.12 -19.70 -17.90
CA ILE A 118 23.32 -18.98 -19.17
C ILE A 118 23.86 -19.91 -20.24
N LYS A 119 23.25 -19.86 -21.42
CA LYS A 119 23.77 -20.51 -22.62
C LYS A 119 24.17 -19.49 -23.68
N ILE A 120 25.36 -19.64 -24.25
CA ILE A 120 25.89 -18.77 -25.30
C ILE A 120 25.98 -19.56 -26.60
N LYS A 121 25.61 -18.89 -27.70
CA LYS A 121 25.80 -19.40 -29.05
C LYS A 121 26.26 -18.27 -29.97
N ASN A 122 27.45 -18.41 -30.53
CA ASN A 122 27.97 -17.49 -31.52
C ASN A 122 27.21 -17.64 -32.85
N LEU A 123 26.98 -16.50 -33.52
CA LEU A 123 26.32 -16.46 -34.82
C LEU A 123 27.35 -16.50 -35.95
N ALA A 124 26.90 -16.83 -37.17
CA ALA A 124 27.76 -16.81 -38.35
C ALA A 124 28.33 -15.40 -38.66
N THR A 125 27.62 -14.35 -38.24
CA THR A 125 28.10 -12.97 -38.31
C THR A 125 29.19 -12.73 -37.27
N PRO A 126 30.42 -12.34 -37.66
CA PRO A 126 31.52 -12.12 -36.72
C PRO A 126 31.17 -11.11 -35.63
N GLY A 127 31.51 -11.43 -34.38
CA GLY A 127 31.27 -10.56 -33.23
C GLY A 127 29.82 -10.54 -32.73
N ARG A 128 28.91 -11.32 -33.33
CA ARG A 128 27.52 -11.45 -32.89
C ARG A 128 27.26 -12.79 -32.21
N PHE A 129 26.49 -12.76 -31.14
CA PHE A 129 26.12 -13.96 -30.39
C PHE A 129 24.69 -13.87 -29.87
N GLN A 130 24.18 -15.01 -29.43
CA GLN A 130 22.91 -15.18 -28.74
C GLN A 130 23.19 -15.52 -27.28
N LEU A 131 22.47 -14.87 -26.37
CA LEU A 131 22.46 -15.19 -24.94
C LEU A 131 21.09 -15.74 -24.58
N GLN A 132 21.06 -16.92 -23.97
CA GLN A 132 19.84 -17.59 -23.56
C GLN A 132 19.87 -17.82 -22.05
N VAL A 133 18.78 -17.48 -21.36
CA VAL A 133 18.60 -17.71 -19.93
C VAL A 133 17.73 -18.95 -19.76
N TYR A 134 18.22 -19.90 -18.96
CA TYR A 134 17.52 -21.15 -18.66
C TYR A 134 17.19 -21.22 -17.17
N SER A 135 15.96 -21.64 -16.86
CA SER A 135 15.61 -22.15 -15.54
C SER A 135 16.20 -23.56 -15.38
N LEU A 136 16.85 -23.82 -14.25
CA LEU A 136 17.50 -25.07 -13.87
C LEU A 136 16.72 -25.72 -12.71
N PRO A 137 15.60 -26.41 -12.99
CA PRO A 137 14.86 -27.10 -11.95
C PRO A 137 15.67 -28.25 -11.35
N PRO A 138 15.34 -28.70 -10.11
CA PRO A 138 15.96 -29.87 -9.52
C PRO A 138 15.85 -31.10 -10.42
N THR A 139 16.90 -31.91 -10.45
CA THR A 139 16.92 -33.15 -11.22
C THR A 139 15.77 -34.08 -10.78
N PRO A 140 15.09 -34.78 -11.73
CA PRO A 140 15.46 -35.03 -13.12
C PRO A 140 14.84 -34.07 -14.15
N ALA A 141 14.22 -32.96 -13.73
CA ALA A 141 13.56 -32.06 -14.68
C ALA A 141 14.57 -31.39 -15.62
N PRO A 142 14.27 -31.28 -16.93
CA PRO A 142 15.17 -30.65 -17.90
C PRO A 142 15.21 -29.13 -17.72
N ALA A 143 16.31 -28.52 -18.14
CA ALA A 143 16.43 -27.05 -18.20
C ALA A 143 15.40 -26.45 -19.17
N VAL A 144 14.75 -25.36 -18.76
CA VAL A 144 13.69 -24.69 -19.53
C VAL A 144 14.19 -23.31 -19.98
N LEU A 145 14.12 -23.02 -21.28
CA LEU A 145 14.45 -21.69 -21.80
C LEU A 145 13.40 -20.69 -21.34
N VAL A 146 13.82 -19.62 -20.65
CA VAL A 146 12.93 -18.57 -20.14
C VAL A 146 13.07 -17.26 -20.92
N GLU A 147 14.29 -16.89 -21.32
CA GLU A 147 14.55 -15.68 -22.11
C GLU A 147 15.64 -15.95 -23.16
N SER A 148 15.55 -15.27 -24.31
CA SER A 148 16.53 -15.37 -25.39
C SER A 148 16.78 -14.00 -26.00
N PHE A 149 18.03 -13.61 -26.09
CA PHE A 149 18.48 -12.34 -26.64
C PHE A 149 19.35 -12.60 -27.87
N GLU A 150 18.85 -12.19 -29.04
CA GLU A 150 19.50 -12.43 -30.33
C GLU A 150 20.45 -11.30 -30.75
N ASN A 151 21.43 -11.62 -31.58
CA ASN A 151 22.27 -10.63 -32.28
C ASN A 151 22.96 -9.61 -31.35
N LEU A 152 23.38 -10.07 -30.17
CA LEU A 152 24.10 -9.26 -29.19
C LEU A 152 25.54 -9.00 -29.63
N SER A 153 26.12 -7.91 -29.12
CA SER A 153 27.50 -7.49 -29.36
C SER A 153 28.21 -7.17 -28.05
N MET A 154 29.51 -7.46 -27.99
CA MET A 154 30.38 -7.07 -26.87
C MET A 154 30.91 -5.63 -27.00
N ASN A 155 30.61 -4.95 -28.11
CA ASN A 155 31.08 -3.58 -28.37
C ASN A 155 30.12 -2.54 -27.77
N SER A 156 30.65 -1.65 -26.92
CA SER A 156 29.84 -0.62 -26.24
C SER A 156 29.26 0.45 -27.16
N GLY A 157 29.81 0.63 -28.37
CA GLY A 157 29.27 1.53 -29.40
C GLY A 157 28.17 0.91 -30.26
N ASP A 158 27.83 -0.37 -30.04
CA ASP A 158 26.83 -1.08 -30.82
C ASP A 158 25.42 -0.89 -30.25
N SER A 159 24.43 -0.67 -31.12
CA SER A 159 23.02 -0.61 -30.71
C SER A 159 22.50 -1.88 -30.01
N ARG A 160 23.18 -3.02 -30.21
CA ARG A 160 22.88 -4.31 -29.56
C ARG A 160 23.94 -4.68 -28.52
N TYR A 161 24.55 -3.69 -27.87
CA TYR A 161 25.49 -3.93 -26.78
C TYR A 161 24.85 -4.78 -25.67
N VAL A 162 25.50 -5.88 -25.31
CA VAL A 162 24.94 -6.91 -24.40
C VAL A 162 24.48 -6.34 -23.07
N GLN A 163 25.26 -5.49 -22.43
CA GLN A 163 24.93 -4.91 -21.13
C GLN A 163 23.68 -4.03 -21.22
N THR A 164 23.62 -3.10 -22.18
CA THR A 164 22.44 -2.24 -22.37
C THR A 164 21.19 -3.03 -22.72
N ILE A 165 21.28 -4.07 -23.56
CA ILE A 165 20.10 -4.85 -23.96
C ILE A 165 19.62 -5.71 -22.79
N VAL A 166 20.52 -6.45 -22.15
CA VAL A 166 20.16 -7.36 -21.06
C VAL A 166 19.62 -6.57 -19.87
N ASP A 167 20.31 -5.53 -19.41
CA ASP A 167 19.90 -4.77 -18.21
C ASP A 167 18.53 -4.07 -18.38
N ASN A 168 18.13 -3.74 -19.62
CA ASN A 168 16.84 -3.09 -19.89
C ASN A 168 15.69 -4.05 -20.25
N GLN A 169 15.98 -5.29 -20.70
CA GLN A 169 14.96 -6.20 -21.24
C GLN A 169 14.78 -7.48 -20.43
N SER A 170 15.77 -7.84 -19.61
CA SER A 170 15.79 -9.08 -18.85
C SER A 170 15.01 -8.95 -17.55
N SER A 171 14.20 -9.97 -17.25
CA SER A 171 13.46 -10.07 -15.98
C SER A 171 14.26 -10.81 -14.89
N TYR A 172 15.40 -11.42 -15.25
CA TYR A 172 16.12 -12.34 -14.35
C TYR A 172 17.60 -11.99 -14.15
N VAL A 173 18.26 -11.45 -15.16
CA VAL A 173 19.72 -11.27 -15.15
C VAL A 173 20.17 -9.90 -15.64
N THR A 174 21.32 -9.45 -15.18
CA THR A 174 22.07 -8.28 -15.67
C THR A 174 23.42 -8.74 -16.22
N ALA A 175 24.04 -7.94 -17.08
CA ALA A 175 25.28 -8.32 -17.76
C ALA A 175 26.35 -7.23 -17.63
N THR A 176 27.57 -7.63 -17.29
CA THR A 176 28.73 -6.75 -17.19
C THR A 176 29.85 -7.27 -18.09
N VAL A 177 30.29 -6.44 -19.04
CA VAL A 177 31.43 -6.78 -19.91
C VAL A 177 32.76 -6.49 -19.20
N ILE A 178 33.69 -7.45 -19.24
CA ILE A 178 35.03 -7.32 -18.68
C ILE A 178 36.01 -6.99 -19.81
N GLY A 179 36.67 -5.84 -19.70
CA GLY A 179 37.62 -5.34 -20.71
C GLY A 179 36.98 -4.43 -21.75
N VAL A 180 37.75 -4.05 -22.78
CA VAL A 180 37.31 -3.12 -23.83
C VAL A 180 37.03 -3.91 -25.11
N ASN A 181 35.76 -3.96 -25.50
CA ASN A 181 35.27 -4.63 -26.73
C ASN A 181 35.87 -6.03 -26.95
N PRO A 182 35.81 -6.95 -25.96
CA PRO A 182 36.37 -8.28 -26.10
C PRO A 182 35.62 -9.08 -27.19
N SER A 183 36.23 -10.18 -27.66
CA SER A 183 35.50 -11.15 -28.47
C SER A 183 34.34 -11.77 -27.66
N PRO A 184 33.22 -12.14 -28.30
CA PRO A 184 32.15 -12.87 -27.64
C PRO A 184 32.64 -14.12 -26.89
N PRO A 185 31.97 -14.52 -25.78
CA PRO A 185 32.28 -15.77 -25.09
C PRO A 185 32.15 -17.00 -26.01
N ALA A 186 32.84 -18.09 -25.65
CA ALA A 186 32.73 -19.34 -26.38
C ALA A 186 31.34 -19.98 -26.25
N ASP A 187 30.96 -20.78 -27.24
CA ASP A 187 29.70 -21.53 -27.23
C ASP A 187 29.64 -22.48 -26.03
N THR A 188 28.48 -22.56 -25.38
CA THR A 188 28.25 -23.48 -24.27
C THR A 188 27.31 -24.61 -24.68
N ALA A 189 27.71 -25.86 -24.39
CA ALA A 189 26.89 -27.03 -24.72
C ALA A 189 25.66 -27.13 -23.81
N THR A 190 25.88 -26.95 -22.50
CA THR A 190 24.86 -26.88 -21.44
C THR A 190 24.85 -25.50 -20.80
N PRO A 191 23.72 -25.05 -20.23
CA PRO A 191 23.68 -23.79 -19.50
C PRO A 191 24.72 -23.77 -18.37
N SER A 192 25.51 -22.71 -18.29
CA SER A 192 26.45 -22.45 -17.19
C SER A 192 25.66 -21.88 -16.01
N PRO A 193 25.59 -22.56 -14.85
CA PRO A 193 24.78 -22.11 -13.72
C PRO A 193 25.32 -20.82 -13.12
N LEU A 194 24.42 -19.94 -12.67
CA LEU A 194 24.77 -18.86 -11.77
C LEU A 194 25.08 -19.46 -10.39
N ILE A 195 26.15 -19.01 -9.76
CA ILE A 195 26.61 -19.54 -8.47
C ILE A 195 26.87 -18.42 -7.46
N GLY A 196 26.92 -18.77 -6.17
CA GLY A 196 27.33 -17.84 -5.10
C GLY A 196 26.25 -16.85 -4.65
N GLY A 197 24.99 -17.02 -5.07
CA GLY A 197 23.89 -16.21 -4.56
C GLY A 197 23.62 -16.50 -3.09
N LEU A 198 23.30 -15.47 -2.30
CA LEU A 198 23.02 -15.56 -0.87
C LEU A 198 21.88 -14.61 -0.50
N ASP A 199 20.95 -15.08 0.35
CA ASP A 199 19.85 -14.27 0.87
C ASP A 199 20.31 -13.22 1.91
N GLY A 200 21.50 -13.39 2.47
CA GLY A 200 21.96 -12.62 3.62
C GLY A 200 21.19 -12.95 4.91
N THR A 201 21.28 -12.06 5.90
CA THR A 201 20.43 -12.15 7.09
C THR A 201 18.97 -11.86 6.73
N VAL A 202 18.07 -12.80 7.04
CA VAL A 202 16.63 -12.57 6.92
C VAL A 202 16.21 -11.57 7.98
N LEU A 203 15.60 -10.47 7.55
CA LEU A 203 15.08 -9.44 8.44
C LEU A 203 13.64 -9.80 8.82
N ALA A 204 13.37 -9.87 10.11
CA ALA A 204 12.05 -10.16 10.66
C ALA A 204 11.62 -9.03 11.61
N PRO A 205 10.34 -8.65 11.62
CA PRO A 205 9.80 -7.63 12.51
C PRO A 205 9.71 -8.11 13.95
N ALA A 206 9.61 -7.18 14.89
CA ALA A 206 9.33 -7.40 16.31
C ALA A 206 7.88 -7.87 16.55
N SER A 207 7.56 -9.10 16.11
CA SER A 207 6.20 -9.62 16.06
C SER A 207 5.66 -10.17 17.38
N THR A 208 6.52 -10.38 18.38
CA THR A 208 6.12 -10.81 19.72
C THR A 208 6.68 -9.88 20.77
N SER A 209 6.05 -9.81 21.93
CA SER A 209 6.50 -8.90 22.99
C SER A 209 7.88 -9.20 23.57
N SER A 210 8.44 -10.39 23.27
CA SER A 210 9.80 -10.78 23.64
C SER A 210 10.86 -10.45 22.59
N MET A 211 10.46 -10.11 21.36
CA MET A 211 11.39 -9.76 20.29
C MET A 211 11.72 -8.26 20.34
N PRO A 212 12.99 -7.88 20.55
CA PRO A 212 13.38 -6.48 20.50
C PRO A 212 13.46 -5.98 19.05
N ALA A 213 13.30 -4.66 18.88
CA ALA A 213 13.65 -4.00 17.63
C ALA A 213 15.12 -4.25 17.25
N GLY A 214 15.38 -4.39 15.96
CA GLY A 214 16.67 -4.70 15.38
C GLY A 214 16.84 -4.16 13.97
N ALA A 215 17.47 -4.97 13.12
CA ALA A 215 17.86 -4.55 11.76
C ALA A 215 16.66 -4.39 10.82
N PHE A 216 15.53 -5.06 11.08
CA PHE A 216 14.31 -4.90 10.30
C PHE A 216 13.72 -3.50 10.52
N GLU A 217 13.56 -3.11 11.78
CA GLU A 217 13.01 -1.83 12.21
C GLU A 217 13.92 -0.69 11.70
N THR A 218 15.24 -0.85 11.80
CA THR A 218 16.19 0.12 11.23
C THR A 218 16.01 0.27 9.70
N ALA A 219 15.69 -0.80 8.99
CA ALA A 219 15.53 -0.80 7.54
C ALA A 219 14.15 -0.32 7.07
N VAL A 220 13.11 -0.36 7.91
CA VAL A 220 11.76 0.10 7.52
C VAL A 220 11.52 1.57 7.82
N LEU A 221 12.36 2.20 8.64
CA LEU A 221 12.18 3.60 9.05
C LEU A 221 12.54 4.60 7.95
N PRO A 222 11.88 5.77 7.94
CA PRO A 222 12.25 6.89 7.08
C PRO A 222 13.70 7.36 7.30
N GLY A 223 14.40 7.72 6.23
CA GLY A 223 15.80 8.14 6.24
C GLY A 223 16.82 7.01 6.20
N SER A 224 16.40 5.75 6.06
CA SER A 224 17.27 4.58 5.95
C SER A 224 17.87 4.39 4.55
N GLY A 225 17.32 5.04 3.53
CA GLY A 225 17.61 4.85 2.11
C GLY A 225 17.03 3.55 1.52
N VAL A 226 16.30 2.78 2.32
CA VAL A 226 15.60 1.55 1.97
C VAL A 226 14.21 1.56 2.62
N GLY A 227 13.46 0.46 2.55
CA GLY A 227 12.16 0.38 3.22
C GLY A 227 11.18 1.44 2.73
N VAL A 228 10.53 2.16 3.65
CA VAL A 228 9.50 3.15 3.29
C VAL A 228 10.05 4.34 2.50
N ASP A 229 11.35 4.63 2.54
CA ASP A 229 11.94 5.68 1.70
C ASP A 229 11.75 5.40 0.21
N LEU A 230 11.65 4.13 -0.19
CA LEU A 230 11.39 3.76 -1.58
C LEU A 230 10.01 4.19 -2.07
N LEU A 231 9.08 4.53 -1.16
CA LEU A 231 7.77 5.08 -1.49
C LEU A 231 7.83 6.57 -1.87
N GLU A 232 8.91 7.28 -1.56
CA GLU A 232 9.12 8.68 -2.01
C GLU A 232 9.22 8.80 -3.53
N HIS A 233 9.52 7.69 -4.21
CA HIS A 233 9.61 7.60 -5.66
C HIS A 233 8.33 7.08 -6.32
N VAL A 234 7.28 6.84 -5.53
CA VAL A 234 5.99 6.34 -6.00
C VAL A 234 4.99 7.49 -6.10
N ASP A 235 4.14 7.45 -7.13
CA ASP A 235 3.14 8.50 -7.35
C ASP A 235 2.06 8.52 -6.26
N LEU A 236 1.47 7.37 -5.92
CA LEU A 236 0.38 7.26 -4.94
C LEU A 236 0.37 5.90 -4.24
N PHE A 237 0.25 5.93 -2.91
CA PHE A 237 -0.18 4.80 -2.10
C PHE A 237 -1.17 5.29 -1.03
N ASN A 238 -2.07 4.42 -0.60
CA ASN A 238 -3.14 4.79 0.34
C ASN A 238 -3.03 4.05 1.66
N LEU A 239 -2.52 2.82 1.65
CA LEU A 239 -2.46 1.94 2.81
C LEU A 239 -1.02 1.48 3.00
N LEU A 240 -0.48 1.60 4.21
CA LEU A 240 0.82 1.03 4.57
C LEU A 240 0.61 -0.19 5.45
N CYS A 241 1.27 -1.30 5.10
CA CYS A 241 1.27 -2.54 5.85
C CYS A 241 2.72 -3.00 6.05
N VAL A 242 3.11 -3.19 7.31
CA VAL A 242 4.39 -3.80 7.69
C VAL A 242 4.07 -5.07 8.46
N PRO A 243 3.94 -6.22 7.78
CA PRO A 243 3.33 -7.41 8.36
C PRO A 243 4.02 -7.93 9.61
N GLY A 244 3.30 -7.93 10.73
CA GLY A 244 3.78 -8.41 12.01
C GLY A 244 4.64 -7.41 12.77
N GLU A 245 4.78 -6.17 12.28
CA GLU A 245 5.41 -5.10 13.06
C GLU A 245 4.48 -4.64 14.18
N ALA A 246 4.98 -4.67 15.41
CA ALA A 246 4.22 -4.34 16.61
C ALA A 246 5.01 -3.48 17.60
N ASP A 247 6.26 -3.09 17.29
CA ASP A 247 7.05 -2.18 18.11
C ASP A 247 6.45 -0.76 18.10
N PRO A 248 6.06 -0.20 19.25
CA PRO A 248 5.42 1.11 19.29
C PRO A 248 6.28 2.26 18.76
N ALA A 249 7.61 2.18 18.88
CA ALA A 249 8.49 3.24 18.40
C ALA A 249 8.56 3.25 16.86
N THR A 250 8.64 2.07 16.28
CA THR A 250 8.58 1.88 14.83
C THR A 250 7.24 2.31 14.29
N LEU A 251 6.13 1.83 14.88
CA LEU A 251 4.77 2.22 14.48
C LEU A 251 4.54 3.74 14.56
N SER A 252 4.94 4.40 15.65
CA SER A 252 4.81 5.85 15.81
C SER A 252 5.53 6.65 14.71
N THR A 253 6.69 6.16 14.25
CA THR A 253 7.41 6.81 13.15
C THR A 253 6.70 6.58 11.81
N LEU A 254 6.19 5.37 11.59
CA LEU A 254 5.41 5.03 10.39
C LEU A 254 4.07 5.79 10.32
N GLU A 255 3.48 6.12 11.48
CA GLU A 255 2.31 7.01 11.55
C GLU A 255 2.62 8.40 11.03
N GLY A 256 3.77 8.97 11.43
CA GLY A 256 4.25 10.26 10.90
C GLY A 256 4.46 10.21 9.40
N PHE A 257 5.11 9.16 8.90
CA PHE A 257 5.28 8.94 7.46
C PHE A 257 3.90 8.86 6.75
N CYS A 258 2.97 8.06 7.25
CA CYS A 258 1.63 7.97 6.65
C CYS A 258 0.86 9.30 6.71
N HIS A 259 1.05 10.09 7.76
CA HIS A 259 0.46 11.41 7.89
C HIS A 259 0.95 12.34 6.76
N ASP A 260 2.26 12.43 6.54
CA ASP A 260 2.86 13.31 5.55
C ASP A 260 2.51 12.92 4.11
N HIS A 261 2.29 11.63 3.86
CA HIS A 261 1.88 11.09 2.56
C HIS A 261 0.38 10.93 2.36
N ARG A 262 -0.47 11.40 3.30
CA ARG A 262 -1.94 11.22 3.28
C ARG A 262 -2.38 9.75 3.11
N ALA A 263 -1.60 8.84 3.68
CA ALA A 263 -1.87 7.41 3.72
C ALA A 263 -2.38 6.96 5.10
N MET A 264 -2.86 5.72 5.20
CA MET A 264 -3.34 5.09 6.43
C MET A 264 -2.45 3.88 6.78
N LEU A 265 -1.86 3.87 7.96
CA LEU A 265 -1.16 2.73 8.53
C LEU A 265 -2.17 1.71 9.07
N ILE A 266 -1.99 0.44 8.69
CA ILE A 266 -2.72 -0.68 9.28
C ILE A 266 -1.75 -1.40 10.20
N ALA A 267 -1.85 -1.10 11.49
CA ALA A 267 -0.97 -1.62 12.53
C ALA A 267 -1.48 -2.96 13.09
N ASP A 268 -0.56 -3.91 13.23
CA ASP A 268 -0.82 -5.20 13.83
C ASP A 268 -0.60 -5.14 15.35
N CYS A 269 -1.31 -5.97 16.10
CA CYS A 269 -0.94 -6.24 17.49
C CYS A 269 0.24 -7.24 17.57
N TYR A 270 0.86 -7.35 18.74
CA TYR A 270 1.76 -8.49 19.01
C TYR A 270 1.05 -9.84 18.80
N GLN A 271 1.75 -10.83 18.25
CA GLN A 271 1.23 -12.17 17.98
C GLN A 271 0.77 -12.88 19.26
N ASP A 272 1.50 -12.66 20.36
CA ASP A 272 1.24 -13.21 21.69
C ASP A 272 0.26 -12.35 22.52
N ALA A 273 -0.37 -11.34 21.90
CA ALA A 273 -1.36 -10.52 22.57
C ALA A 273 -2.60 -11.32 22.98
N THR A 274 -3.14 -10.96 24.14
CA THR A 274 -4.37 -11.49 24.72
C THR A 274 -5.25 -10.34 25.15
N PHE A 275 -6.54 -10.61 25.40
CA PHE A 275 -7.45 -9.63 25.97
C PHE A 275 -6.88 -8.95 27.22
N LYS A 276 -6.23 -9.71 28.10
CA LYS A 276 -5.68 -9.19 29.36
C LYS A 276 -4.44 -8.33 29.14
N THR A 277 -3.51 -8.79 28.30
CA THR A 277 -2.26 -8.05 28.06
C THR A 277 -2.50 -6.77 27.28
N LEU A 278 -3.50 -6.71 26.41
CA LEU A 278 -3.94 -5.47 25.75
C LEU A 278 -4.39 -4.39 26.74
N GLN A 279 -4.93 -4.77 27.91
CA GLN A 279 -5.35 -3.81 28.92
C GLN A 279 -4.19 -3.28 29.78
N THR A 280 -3.03 -3.95 29.76
CA THR A 280 -1.95 -3.67 30.72
C THR A 280 -0.65 -3.24 30.08
N SER A 281 -0.21 -3.90 29.01
CA SER A 281 1.19 -3.80 28.54
C SER A 281 1.37 -3.92 27.02
N GLN A 282 0.41 -4.49 26.29
CA GLN A 282 0.50 -4.76 24.85
C GLN A 282 -0.59 -4.04 24.05
N GLY A 283 -1.45 -3.26 24.70
CA GLY A 283 -2.39 -2.38 24.02
C GLY A 283 -1.69 -1.19 23.39
N PRO A 284 -2.37 -0.43 22.53
CA PRO A 284 -1.77 0.72 21.87
C PRO A 284 -1.37 1.77 22.91
N PRO A 285 -0.07 2.06 23.10
CA PRO A 285 0.36 3.02 24.11
C PRO A 285 0.03 4.46 23.71
N VAL A 286 0.18 5.37 24.68
CA VAL A 286 0.03 6.83 24.44
C VAL A 286 0.88 7.30 23.26
N GLN A 287 2.06 6.72 23.06
CA GLN A 287 2.97 7.07 21.97
C GLN A 287 2.36 6.96 20.56
N ILE A 288 1.45 6.00 20.34
CA ILE A 288 0.79 5.78 19.04
C ILE A 288 -0.67 6.22 19.04
N THR A 289 -1.18 6.70 20.19
CA THR A 289 -2.58 7.17 20.32
C THR A 289 -2.68 8.67 20.57
N ALA A 290 -1.57 9.32 20.96
CA ALA A 290 -1.49 10.75 21.19
C ALA A 290 -0.89 11.47 19.97
N GLY A 291 -1.55 12.54 19.55
CA GLY A 291 -1.12 13.38 18.44
C GLY A 291 -1.99 13.25 17.20
N ASP A 292 -1.73 14.12 16.22
CA ASP A 292 -2.52 14.20 14.99
C ASP A 292 -2.22 13.04 14.03
N ASN A 293 -1.01 12.48 14.09
CA ASN A 293 -0.59 11.35 13.26
C ASN A 293 -1.40 10.08 13.53
N ALA A 294 -1.86 9.88 14.77
CA ALA A 294 -2.67 8.73 15.18
C ALA A 294 -4.03 8.67 14.45
N ALA A 295 -4.48 9.76 13.83
CA ALA A 295 -5.66 9.75 12.96
C ALA A 295 -5.43 8.89 11.71
N ASN A 296 -4.19 8.83 11.21
CA ASN A 296 -3.78 8.10 10.02
C ASN A 296 -3.35 6.66 10.33
N ALA A 297 -3.81 6.08 11.43
CA ALA A 297 -3.51 4.70 11.75
C ALA A 297 -4.69 3.96 12.38
N ALA A 298 -4.72 2.65 12.19
CA ALA A 298 -5.71 1.74 12.76
C ALA A 298 -5.03 0.49 13.29
N PHE A 299 -5.32 0.13 14.54
CA PHE A 299 -4.73 -1.01 15.23
C PHE A 299 -5.69 -2.19 15.27
N TYR A 300 -5.22 -3.37 14.88
CA TYR A 300 -6.05 -4.57 14.74
C TYR A 300 -5.62 -5.70 15.66
N PHE A 301 -6.61 -6.31 16.31
CA PHE A 301 -6.45 -7.48 17.17
C PHE A 301 -7.59 -8.47 16.93
N PRO A 302 -7.38 -9.78 17.04
CA PRO A 302 -6.12 -10.48 17.18
C PRO A 302 -5.53 -10.90 15.81
N TRP A 303 -4.44 -11.67 15.85
CA TRP A 303 -3.96 -12.41 14.68
C TRP A 303 -5.01 -13.44 14.22
N ILE A 304 -5.00 -13.70 12.92
CA ILE A 304 -6.05 -14.49 12.25
C ILE A 304 -5.54 -15.89 12.01
N SER A 305 -6.38 -16.89 12.29
CA SER A 305 -6.08 -18.28 11.96
C SER A 305 -6.52 -18.58 10.53
N ALA A 306 -5.60 -19.08 9.70
CA ALA A 306 -5.85 -19.44 8.31
C ALA A 306 -5.04 -20.71 7.94
N PRO A 307 -5.43 -21.47 6.90
CA PRO A 307 -4.64 -22.60 6.43
C PRO A 307 -3.31 -22.11 5.85
N ASP A 308 -2.21 -22.75 6.22
CA ASP A 308 -0.87 -22.45 5.70
C ASP A 308 -0.51 -23.37 4.52
N PRO A 309 -0.44 -22.85 3.28
CA PRO A 309 -0.10 -23.67 2.11
C PRO A 309 1.29 -24.31 2.18
N LEU A 310 2.24 -23.72 2.91
CA LEU A 310 3.60 -24.28 3.07
C LEU A 310 3.63 -25.42 4.09
N MET A 311 2.64 -25.50 4.99
CA MET A 311 2.52 -26.55 6.00
C MET A 311 1.36 -27.51 5.70
N SER A 312 1.16 -27.90 4.44
CA SER A 312 0.09 -28.81 4.02
C SER A 312 -1.31 -28.37 4.47
N ASN A 313 -1.58 -27.06 4.44
CA ASN A 313 -2.82 -26.40 4.90
C ASN A 313 -3.14 -26.62 6.39
N GLN A 314 -2.14 -26.90 7.23
CA GLN A 314 -2.33 -26.86 8.68
C GLN A 314 -2.68 -25.43 9.15
N PRO A 315 -3.49 -25.28 10.22
CA PRO A 315 -3.81 -23.96 10.76
C PRO A 315 -2.54 -23.22 11.21
N GLY A 316 -2.25 -22.08 10.57
CA GLY A 316 -1.27 -21.09 11.01
C GLY A 316 -1.97 -19.86 11.60
N ILE A 317 -1.18 -18.96 12.20
CA ILE A 317 -1.64 -17.64 12.63
C ILE A 317 -0.86 -16.56 11.89
N PHE A 318 -1.58 -15.58 11.35
CA PHE A 318 -1.02 -14.56 10.47
C PHE A 318 -1.41 -13.15 10.92
N PRO A 319 -0.57 -12.14 10.62
CA PRO A 319 -0.84 -10.76 10.98
C PRO A 319 -2.12 -10.23 10.30
N PRO A 320 -2.90 -9.37 10.97
CA PRO A 320 -4.15 -8.86 10.42
C PRO A 320 -4.01 -7.90 9.23
N CYS A 321 -2.91 -7.14 9.11
CA CYS A 321 -2.80 -6.04 8.14
C CYS A 321 -3.08 -6.45 6.68
N GLY A 322 -2.59 -7.60 6.23
CA GLY A 322 -2.84 -8.11 4.88
C GLY A 322 -4.32 -8.36 4.59
N PHE A 323 -5.03 -8.99 5.54
CA PHE A 323 -6.47 -9.20 5.46
C PHE A 323 -7.22 -7.86 5.45
N MET A 324 -6.84 -6.97 6.37
CA MET A 324 -7.49 -5.69 6.57
C MET A 324 -7.36 -4.76 5.37
N ALA A 325 -6.18 -4.69 4.76
CA ALA A 325 -5.97 -3.95 3.52
C ALA A 325 -6.87 -4.46 2.39
N GLY A 326 -7.08 -5.78 2.30
CA GLY A 326 -7.99 -6.37 1.32
C GLY A 326 -9.45 -6.00 1.60
N ILE A 327 -9.88 -6.07 2.87
CA ILE A 327 -11.23 -5.65 3.29
C ILE A 327 -11.48 -4.16 3.02
N TYR A 328 -10.47 -3.30 3.19
CA TYR A 328 -10.56 -1.88 2.84
C TYR A 328 -10.80 -1.73 1.33
N ALA A 329 -9.97 -2.37 0.50
CA ALA A 329 -10.12 -2.33 -0.96
C ALA A 329 -11.48 -2.84 -1.43
N ARG A 330 -11.97 -3.94 -0.84
CA ARG A 330 -13.29 -4.51 -1.15
C ARG A 330 -14.43 -3.58 -0.73
N THR A 331 -14.33 -2.97 0.44
CA THR A 331 -15.36 -2.04 0.94
C THR A 331 -15.41 -0.79 0.07
N ASP A 332 -14.26 -0.22 -0.27
CA ASP A 332 -14.18 0.99 -1.09
C ASP A 332 -14.78 0.79 -2.48
N SER A 333 -14.43 -0.33 -3.15
CA SER A 333 -14.91 -0.63 -4.50
C SER A 333 -16.41 -0.94 -4.56
N THR A 334 -16.99 -1.43 -3.46
CA THR A 334 -18.41 -1.83 -3.43
C THR A 334 -19.33 -0.78 -2.80
N ARG A 335 -18.83 0.00 -1.83
CA ARG A 335 -19.63 0.90 -0.99
C ARG A 335 -19.08 2.32 -0.89
N GLY A 336 -17.86 2.57 -1.39
CA GLY A 336 -17.16 3.83 -1.26
C GLY A 336 -16.35 3.94 0.04
N VAL A 337 -15.32 4.79 0.02
CA VAL A 337 -14.36 4.98 1.13
C VAL A 337 -14.99 5.52 2.42
N TRP A 338 -16.16 6.17 2.31
CA TRP A 338 -16.96 6.67 3.44
C TRP A 338 -17.72 5.56 4.19
N LYS A 339 -17.75 4.32 3.70
CA LYS A 339 -18.33 3.20 4.41
C LYS A 339 -17.32 2.57 5.37
N ALA A 340 -17.73 2.34 6.61
CA ALA A 340 -16.90 1.61 7.58
C ALA A 340 -16.54 0.21 7.06
N PRO A 341 -15.25 -0.17 7.02
CA PRO A 341 -14.77 -1.51 6.64
C PRO A 341 -14.92 -2.50 7.81
N ALA A 342 -16.09 -2.49 8.45
CA ALA A 342 -16.43 -3.29 9.62
C ALA A 342 -17.92 -3.65 9.62
N GLY A 343 -18.27 -4.62 10.46
CA GLY A 343 -19.62 -5.18 10.59
C GLY A 343 -19.79 -6.48 9.82
N THR A 344 -21.04 -6.88 9.60
CA THR A 344 -21.40 -8.18 9.02
C THR A 344 -20.98 -8.35 7.56
N GLU A 345 -20.78 -7.27 6.82
CA GLU A 345 -20.30 -7.27 5.42
C GLU A 345 -18.75 -7.35 5.32
N ALA A 346 -18.04 -7.12 6.42
CA ALA A 346 -16.59 -7.15 6.50
C ALA A 346 -16.08 -8.56 6.88
N SER A 347 -16.61 -9.59 6.22
CA SER A 347 -16.21 -10.99 6.44
C SER A 347 -14.90 -11.32 5.74
N LEU A 348 -14.02 -12.02 6.46
CA LEU A 348 -12.73 -12.45 5.93
C LEU A 348 -12.89 -13.74 5.12
N THR A 349 -12.17 -13.81 4.00
CA THR A 349 -12.13 -14.98 3.12
C THR A 349 -10.89 -15.81 3.41
N GLY A 350 -11.02 -17.15 3.36
CA GLY A 350 -9.89 -18.06 3.52
C GLY A 350 -9.36 -18.18 4.96
N VAL A 351 -10.22 -17.97 5.96
CA VAL A 351 -9.86 -18.00 7.38
C VAL A 351 -10.58 -19.13 8.12
N LEU A 352 -9.95 -19.64 9.17
CA LEU A 352 -10.49 -20.65 10.08
C LEU A 352 -11.06 -20.01 11.35
N GLY A 353 -10.59 -18.81 11.72
CA GLY A 353 -10.99 -18.12 12.93
C GLY A 353 -10.00 -17.05 13.35
N VAL A 354 -9.97 -16.79 14.65
CA VAL A 354 -9.06 -15.84 15.30
C VAL A 354 -8.25 -16.56 16.37
N SER A 355 -7.03 -16.09 16.64
CA SER A 355 -6.18 -16.69 17.67
C SER A 355 -6.72 -16.49 19.09
N GLN A 356 -7.45 -15.38 19.31
CA GLN A 356 -8.08 -15.03 20.58
C GLN A 356 -9.56 -14.72 20.36
N PRO A 357 -10.49 -15.66 20.62
CA PRO A 357 -11.91 -15.38 20.54
C PRO A 357 -12.33 -14.41 21.63
N LEU A 358 -13.09 -13.37 21.27
CA LEU A 358 -13.57 -12.34 22.18
C LEU A 358 -15.10 -12.39 22.34
N ASN A 359 -15.57 -12.27 23.58
CA ASN A 359 -16.98 -12.03 23.89
C ASN A 359 -17.35 -10.52 23.78
N ASP A 360 -18.64 -10.21 23.91
CA ASP A 360 -19.14 -8.84 23.72
C ASP A 360 -18.63 -7.86 24.79
N ILE A 361 -18.45 -8.33 26.02
CA ILE A 361 -17.96 -7.51 27.14
C ILE A 361 -16.49 -7.17 26.93
N GLU A 362 -15.69 -8.17 26.54
CA GLU A 362 -14.27 -8.01 26.25
C GLU A 362 -14.06 -7.03 25.08
N ASN A 363 -14.81 -7.21 23.98
CA ASN A 363 -14.82 -6.28 22.87
C ASN A 363 -15.24 -4.86 23.30
N GLY A 364 -16.28 -4.74 24.14
CA GLY A 364 -16.75 -3.47 24.67
C GLY A 364 -15.73 -2.74 25.56
N THR A 365 -14.78 -3.48 26.15
CA THR A 365 -13.68 -2.91 26.94
C THR A 365 -12.51 -2.45 26.07
N LEU A 366 -12.20 -3.18 24.99
CA LEU A 366 -11.08 -2.86 24.09
C LEU A 366 -11.42 -1.78 23.06
N ASN A 367 -12.66 -1.73 22.57
CA ASN A 367 -13.04 -0.77 21.54
C ASN A 367 -12.78 0.70 21.97
N PRO A 368 -13.11 1.14 23.20
CA PRO A 368 -12.80 2.49 23.69
C PRO A 368 -11.31 2.86 23.70
N THR A 369 -10.41 1.87 23.71
CA THR A 369 -8.95 2.08 23.68
C THR A 369 -8.37 2.00 22.26
N ALA A 370 -9.18 2.30 21.24
CA ALA A 370 -8.78 2.31 19.82
C ALA A 370 -8.30 0.95 19.26
N VAL A 371 -8.74 -0.17 19.85
CA VAL A 371 -8.43 -1.51 19.34
C VAL A 371 -9.58 -2.02 18.48
N ASN A 372 -9.31 -2.24 17.19
CA ASN A 372 -10.28 -2.83 16.27
C ASN A 372 -10.24 -4.36 16.38
N CYS A 373 -11.29 -4.92 16.98
CA CYS A 373 -11.38 -6.36 17.22
C CYS A 373 -11.89 -7.10 15.97
N ILE A 374 -11.26 -8.22 15.63
CA ILE A 374 -11.73 -9.20 14.66
C ILE A 374 -12.39 -10.33 15.45
N ARG A 375 -13.62 -10.69 15.09
CA ARG A 375 -14.46 -11.59 15.89
C ARG A 375 -15.04 -12.72 15.05
N ASN A 376 -15.29 -13.85 15.69
CA ASN A 376 -15.95 -14.98 15.08
C ASN A 376 -17.41 -15.07 15.58
N PHE A 377 -18.35 -15.13 14.65
CA PHE A 377 -19.77 -15.33 14.92
C PHE A 377 -20.26 -16.58 14.21
N SER A 378 -21.15 -17.34 14.85
CA SER A 378 -21.69 -18.59 14.27
C SER A 378 -22.41 -18.39 12.93
N VAL A 379 -22.99 -17.21 12.70
CA VAL A 379 -23.77 -16.90 11.48
C VAL A 379 -22.92 -16.20 10.42
N TYR A 380 -22.07 -15.26 10.81
CA TYR A 380 -21.32 -14.39 9.89
C TYR A 380 -19.87 -14.85 9.66
N GLY A 381 -19.42 -15.88 10.38
CA GLY A 381 -18.03 -16.32 10.39
C GLY A 381 -17.12 -15.29 11.04
N THR A 382 -15.88 -15.22 10.57
CA THR A 382 -14.88 -14.26 11.06
C THR A 382 -15.04 -12.92 10.35
N VAL A 383 -15.30 -11.86 11.12
CA VAL A 383 -15.60 -10.52 10.63
C VAL A 383 -14.81 -9.46 11.37
N VAL A 384 -14.54 -8.35 10.71
CA VAL A 384 -13.99 -7.15 11.34
C VAL A 384 -15.10 -6.46 12.15
N TRP A 385 -14.86 -6.21 13.43
CA TRP A 385 -15.85 -5.67 14.36
C TRP A 385 -15.39 -4.38 15.06
N GLY A 386 -14.58 -3.57 14.37
CA GLY A 386 -14.14 -2.25 14.81
C GLY A 386 -13.70 -1.39 13.62
N ALA A 387 -13.95 -0.08 13.70
CA ALA A 387 -13.59 0.88 12.65
C ALA A 387 -13.06 2.22 13.21
N ARG A 388 -12.30 2.16 14.31
CA ARG A 388 -11.68 3.32 14.97
C ARG A 388 -10.23 3.52 14.53
N THR A 389 -9.83 4.78 14.44
CA THR A 389 -8.41 5.16 14.29
C THR A 389 -7.72 5.08 15.65
N LEU A 390 -6.40 5.17 15.70
CA LEU A 390 -5.66 5.23 16.96
C LEU A 390 -5.91 6.51 17.76
N GLN A 391 -6.32 7.60 17.09
CA GLN A 391 -6.87 8.80 17.74
C GLN A 391 -8.34 8.63 18.19
N GLY A 392 -8.96 7.50 17.90
CA GLY A 392 -10.36 7.18 18.22
C GLY A 392 -10.61 6.69 19.63
N ASN A 393 -9.65 6.87 20.54
CA ASN A 393 -9.84 6.61 21.96
C ASN A 393 -10.86 7.60 22.56
N ASP A 394 -11.83 7.06 23.32
CA ASP A 394 -12.91 7.84 23.93
C ASP A 394 -12.44 8.87 24.97
N GLN A 395 -11.18 8.78 25.42
CA GLN A 395 -10.59 9.72 26.38
C GLN A 395 -10.23 11.09 25.78
N ILE A 396 -9.99 11.16 24.46
CA ILE A 396 -9.44 12.36 23.79
C ILE A 396 -10.50 13.07 22.94
N GLY A 397 -11.58 12.37 22.54
CA GLY A 397 -12.70 12.98 21.81
C GLY A 397 -12.27 13.63 20.49
N SER A 398 -11.91 12.82 19.49
CA SER A 398 -11.46 13.31 18.18
C SER A 398 -12.57 13.29 17.11
N GLU A 399 -12.58 14.29 16.23
CA GLU A 399 -13.38 14.28 15.00
C GLU A 399 -12.94 13.17 14.03
N TRP A 400 -11.66 12.77 14.11
CA TRP A 400 -11.04 11.72 13.32
C TRP A 400 -11.14 10.32 13.95
N LYS A 401 -12.05 10.14 14.91
CA LYS A 401 -12.24 8.88 15.63
C LYS A 401 -12.45 7.66 14.74
N TYR A 402 -13.05 7.83 13.57
CA TYR A 402 -13.49 6.73 12.70
C TYR A 402 -12.66 6.64 11.42
N ILE A 403 -12.24 5.42 11.10
CA ILE A 403 -11.55 5.05 9.86
C ILE A 403 -12.26 5.60 8.61
N PRO A 404 -13.57 5.35 8.37
CA PRO A 404 -14.23 5.86 7.16
C PRO A 404 -14.25 7.40 7.08
N VAL A 405 -14.31 8.09 8.22
CA VAL A 405 -14.32 9.55 8.27
C VAL A 405 -12.95 10.11 7.88
N ARG A 406 -11.88 9.56 8.48
CA ARG A 406 -10.52 10.00 8.15
C ARG A 406 -10.14 9.62 6.72
N ARG A 407 -10.42 8.39 6.27
CA ARG A 407 -10.12 7.96 4.89
C ARG A 407 -10.87 8.78 3.85
N MET A 408 -12.09 9.20 4.15
CA MET A 408 -12.83 10.13 3.28
C MET A 408 -12.14 11.49 3.16
N ALA A 409 -11.66 12.06 4.27
CA ALA A 409 -10.89 13.30 4.25
C ALA A 409 -9.60 13.15 3.43
N LEU A 410 -8.80 12.10 3.68
CA LEU A 410 -7.57 11.84 2.93
C LEU A 410 -7.84 11.70 1.42
N TYR A 411 -8.93 11.03 1.03
CA TYR A 411 -9.34 10.90 -0.36
C TYR A 411 -9.73 12.24 -1.00
N ILE A 412 -10.48 13.09 -0.29
CA ILE A 412 -10.81 14.45 -0.78
C ILE A 412 -9.53 15.28 -0.89
N GLU A 413 -8.72 15.35 0.16
CA GLU A 413 -7.47 16.12 0.21
C GLU A 413 -6.55 15.77 -0.96
N GLU A 414 -6.29 14.48 -1.19
CA GLU A 414 -5.40 14.03 -2.27
C GLU A 414 -5.98 14.29 -3.66
N SER A 415 -7.29 14.09 -3.84
CA SER A 415 -7.97 14.38 -5.11
C SER A 415 -7.91 15.87 -5.47
N LEU A 416 -8.15 16.74 -4.47
CA LEU A 416 -8.09 18.19 -4.65
C LEU A 416 -6.65 18.66 -4.87
N TYR A 417 -5.69 18.16 -4.08
CA TYR A 417 -4.27 18.50 -4.21
C TYR A 417 -3.77 18.24 -5.64
N ARG A 418 -4.08 17.08 -6.22
CA ARG A 418 -3.68 16.75 -7.59
C ARG A 418 -4.40 17.59 -8.63
N ALA A 419 -5.72 17.73 -8.51
CA ALA A 419 -6.53 18.38 -9.52
C ALA A 419 -6.35 19.90 -9.56
N LEU A 420 -5.89 20.52 -8.46
CA LEU A 420 -5.70 21.97 -8.36
C LEU A 420 -4.27 22.43 -8.67
N LYS A 421 -3.35 21.55 -9.11
CA LYS A 421 -1.97 21.93 -9.45
C LYS A 421 -1.85 23.04 -10.51
N TRP A 422 -2.84 23.16 -11.40
CA TRP A 422 -2.84 24.20 -12.44
C TRP A 422 -3.01 25.61 -11.88
N VAL A 423 -3.65 25.76 -10.71
CA VAL A 423 -3.93 27.06 -10.06
C VAL A 423 -2.64 27.85 -9.80
N VAL A 424 -1.51 27.16 -9.61
CA VAL A 424 -0.20 27.74 -9.29
C VAL A 424 0.29 28.75 -10.34
N PHE A 425 -0.16 28.63 -11.59
CA PHE A 425 0.29 29.49 -12.69
C PHE A 425 -0.75 30.51 -13.16
N GLU A 426 -1.88 30.61 -12.46
CA GLU A 426 -2.98 31.49 -12.85
C GLU A 426 -2.96 32.81 -12.05
N PRO A 427 -3.48 33.91 -12.61
CA PRO A 427 -3.60 35.17 -11.88
C PRO A 427 -4.53 35.03 -10.66
N ASN A 428 -4.04 35.40 -9.47
CA ASN A 428 -4.79 35.35 -8.23
C ASN A 428 -5.84 36.48 -8.13
N ASP A 429 -7.00 36.27 -8.76
CA ASP A 429 -8.16 37.18 -8.73
C ASP A 429 -9.49 36.40 -8.75
N ASN A 430 -10.60 37.10 -8.59
CA ASN A 430 -11.97 36.58 -8.54
C ASN A 430 -12.36 35.59 -9.66
N PRO A 431 -11.91 35.73 -10.92
CA PRO A 431 -12.18 34.74 -11.95
C PRO A 431 -11.62 33.35 -11.58
N LEU A 432 -10.35 33.29 -11.14
CA LEU A 432 -9.69 32.06 -10.69
C LEU A 432 -10.44 31.44 -9.52
N TRP A 433 -10.79 32.25 -8.52
CA TRP A 433 -11.54 31.77 -7.36
C TRP A 433 -12.89 31.18 -7.74
N SER A 434 -13.56 31.77 -8.73
CA SER A 434 -14.84 31.27 -9.25
C SER A 434 -14.69 29.95 -9.99
N GLU A 435 -13.63 29.77 -10.77
CA GLU A 435 -13.30 28.49 -11.41
C GLU A 435 -12.99 27.40 -10.39
N ILE A 436 -12.23 27.72 -9.33
CA ILE A 436 -11.94 26.80 -8.23
C ILE A 436 -13.24 26.36 -7.56
N ARG A 437 -14.11 27.30 -7.17
CA ARG A 437 -15.40 26.98 -6.53
C ARG A 437 -16.27 26.10 -7.42
N LEU A 438 -16.29 26.35 -8.72
CA LEU A 438 -17.08 25.55 -9.67
C LEU A 438 -16.54 24.12 -9.79
N ASN A 439 -15.23 23.96 -9.96
CA ASN A 439 -14.60 22.64 -10.15
C ASN A 439 -14.65 21.78 -8.87
N VAL A 440 -14.29 22.37 -7.73
CA VAL A 440 -14.36 21.69 -6.42
C VAL A 440 -15.81 21.43 -6.03
N GLY A 441 -16.72 22.39 -6.29
CA GLY A 441 -18.15 22.24 -6.03
C GLY A 441 -18.77 21.10 -6.84
N ALA A 442 -18.39 20.93 -8.11
CA ALA A 442 -18.86 19.81 -8.94
C ALA A 442 -18.37 18.45 -8.43
N PHE A 443 -17.12 18.37 -7.97
CA PHE A 443 -16.57 17.16 -7.36
C PHE A 443 -17.32 16.76 -6.09
N MET A 444 -17.51 17.71 -5.17
CA MET A 444 -18.23 17.47 -3.92
C MET A 444 -19.70 17.12 -4.19
N GLN A 445 -20.34 17.75 -5.18
CA GLN A 445 -21.70 17.41 -5.59
C GLN A 445 -21.81 15.97 -6.10
N ASN A 446 -20.81 15.48 -6.85
CA ASN A 446 -20.79 14.09 -7.30
C ASN A 446 -20.70 13.12 -6.12
N LEU A 447 -19.89 13.42 -5.10
CA LEU A 447 -19.81 12.62 -3.87
C LEU A 447 -21.12 12.65 -3.08
N PHE A 448 -21.76 13.82 -2.97
CA PHE A 448 -23.08 13.94 -2.34
C PHE A 448 -24.12 13.06 -3.05
N ARG A 449 -24.15 13.06 -4.38
CA ARG A 449 -25.06 12.20 -5.17
C ARG A 449 -24.79 10.71 -5.01
N GLN A 450 -23.57 10.32 -4.65
CA GLN A 450 -23.20 8.94 -4.32
C GLN A 450 -23.55 8.57 -2.87
N GLY A 451 -24.08 9.52 -2.09
CA GLY A 451 -24.42 9.31 -0.68
C GLY A 451 -23.21 9.32 0.25
N ALA A 452 -22.13 10.01 -0.12
CA ALA A 452 -20.92 10.06 0.69
C ALA A 452 -21.02 10.93 1.96
N PHE A 453 -21.99 11.84 2.00
CA PHE A 453 -22.16 12.82 3.07
C PHE A 453 -23.50 12.66 3.78
N GLN A 454 -23.53 13.10 5.04
CA GLN A 454 -24.77 13.26 5.79
C GLN A 454 -25.47 14.55 5.35
N GLY A 455 -26.80 14.55 5.27
CA GLY A 455 -27.60 15.73 4.93
C GLY A 455 -28.61 15.44 3.83
N GLN A 456 -29.72 16.19 3.81
CA GLN A 456 -30.74 16.05 2.76
C GLN A 456 -30.46 16.98 1.57
N THR A 457 -29.80 18.11 1.81
CA THR A 457 -29.44 19.08 0.79
C THR A 457 -27.92 19.22 0.67
N PRO A 458 -27.39 19.63 -0.51
CA PRO A 458 -25.96 19.91 -0.66
C PRO A 458 -25.41 20.89 0.37
N GLN A 459 -26.19 21.90 0.76
CA GLN A 459 -25.80 22.95 1.71
C GLN A 459 -25.62 22.43 3.14
N ASP A 460 -26.37 21.37 3.51
CA ASP A 460 -26.20 20.69 4.80
C ASP A 460 -25.01 19.71 4.77
N ALA A 461 -24.64 19.25 3.56
CA ALA A 461 -23.72 18.14 3.36
C ALA A 461 -22.27 18.58 3.13
N TYR A 462 -22.05 19.69 2.42
CA TYR A 462 -20.71 20.22 2.17
C TYR A 462 -20.75 21.72 1.85
N PHE A 463 -19.60 22.38 2.00
CA PHE A 463 -19.39 23.72 1.48
C PHE A 463 -18.03 23.84 0.80
N VAL A 464 -17.94 24.75 -0.15
CA VAL A 464 -16.70 25.13 -0.84
C VAL A 464 -16.64 26.64 -0.86
N LYS A 465 -15.61 27.21 -0.25
CA LYS A 465 -15.41 28.65 -0.16
C LYS A 465 -13.99 29.01 -0.62
N CYS A 466 -13.93 29.98 -1.51
CA CYS A 466 -12.69 30.56 -2.02
C CYS A 466 -13.07 31.96 -2.49
N ASP A 467 -12.87 32.97 -1.66
CA ASP A 467 -13.30 34.34 -1.90
C ASP A 467 -12.43 35.32 -1.09
N ASN A 468 -12.81 36.59 -1.06
CA ASN A 468 -12.12 37.62 -0.29
C ASN A 468 -12.27 37.47 1.25
N GLU A 469 -13.16 36.59 1.73
CA GLU A 469 -13.27 36.26 3.15
C GLU A 469 -12.29 35.14 3.52
N THR A 470 -11.93 34.24 2.59
CA THR A 470 -10.89 33.23 2.81
C THR A 470 -9.49 33.71 2.43
N THR A 471 -9.37 34.54 1.40
CA THR A 471 -8.10 35.03 0.84
C THR A 471 -7.99 36.54 1.03
N THR A 472 -7.15 36.98 1.97
CA THR A 472 -6.97 38.40 2.29
C THR A 472 -6.07 39.11 1.27
N GLN A 473 -6.06 40.44 1.26
CA GLN A 473 -5.16 41.19 0.37
C GLN A 473 -3.67 40.89 0.63
N ASN A 474 -3.29 40.57 1.87
CA ASN A 474 -1.94 40.15 2.19
C ASN A 474 -1.62 38.78 1.57
N ASP A 475 -2.57 37.84 1.61
CA ASP A 475 -2.42 36.52 0.97
C ASP A 475 -2.25 36.68 -0.55
N ILE A 476 -3.05 37.55 -1.18
CA ILE A 476 -2.93 37.87 -2.61
C ILE A 476 -1.53 38.41 -2.94
N ASN A 477 -1.03 39.34 -2.13
CA ASN A 477 0.30 39.93 -2.32
C ASN A 477 1.42 38.89 -2.13
N LEU A 478 1.19 37.84 -1.35
CA LEU A 478 2.09 36.70 -1.15
C LEU A 478 1.88 35.57 -2.16
N GLY A 479 0.92 35.71 -3.09
CA GLY A 479 0.57 34.67 -4.07
C GLY A 479 -0.16 33.46 -3.48
N ILE A 480 -0.78 33.61 -2.31
CA ILE A 480 -1.50 32.55 -1.60
C ILE A 480 -2.99 32.61 -1.98
N VAL A 481 -3.58 31.45 -2.27
CA VAL A 481 -5.03 31.26 -2.47
C VAL A 481 -5.54 30.30 -1.40
N ASN A 482 -6.51 30.75 -0.59
CA ASN A 482 -7.07 29.94 0.48
C ASN A 482 -8.42 29.35 0.04
N ILE A 483 -8.48 28.01 0.02
CA ILE A 483 -9.68 27.25 -0.34
C ILE A 483 -10.14 26.51 0.92
N ALA A 484 -11.33 26.84 1.41
CA ALA A 484 -11.95 26.16 2.53
C ALA A 484 -13.01 25.18 2.01
N VAL A 485 -12.79 23.90 2.26
CA VAL A 485 -13.73 22.82 1.94
C VAL A 485 -14.15 22.15 3.24
N GLY A 486 -15.46 22.06 3.47
CA GLY A 486 -16.02 21.33 4.60
C GLY A 486 -17.04 20.31 4.13
N PHE A 487 -17.19 19.22 4.89
CA PHE A 487 -18.15 18.15 4.59
C PHE A 487 -18.71 17.56 5.88
N ALA A 488 -19.93 17.03 5.81
CA ALA A 488 -20.59 16.33 6.91
C ALA A 488 -20.39 14.81 6.75
N PRO A 489 -19.52 14.18 7.57
CA PRO A 489 -19.19 12.76 7.42
C PRO A 489 -20.32 11.83 7.87
N LEU A 490 -20.41 10.66 7.26
CA LEU A 490 -21.23 9.55 7.75
C LEU A 490 -20.57 8.88 8.96
N LYS A 491 -21.06 9.17 10.16
CA LYS A 491 -20.57 8.52 11.38
C LYS A 491 -21.17 7.11 11.52
N PRO A 492 -20.36 6.06 11.77
CA PRO A 492 -20.88 4.73 12.05
C PRO A 492 -21.79 4.73 13.30
N ALA A 493 -22.90 4.00 13.24
CA ALA A 493 -23.73 3.75 14.41
C ALA A 493 -23.05 2.68 15.29
N GLU A 494 -22.41 3.09 16.39
CA GLU A 494 -21.74 2.17 17.32
C GLU A 494 -22.67 1.60 18.40
N PHE A 495 -23.77 2.29 18.68
CA PHE A 495 -24.76 1.86 19.68
C PHE A 495 -26.15 1.94 19.09
N VAL A 496 -26.82 0.79 19.03
CA VAL A 496 -28.27 0.71 18.83
C VAL A 496 -28.85 0.20 20.14
N VAL A 497 -29.36 1.11 20.97
CA VAL A 497 -30.06 0.73 22.21
C VAL A 497 -31.46 0.28 21.83
N ILE A 498 -31.68 -1.03 21.81
CA ILE A 498 -33.02 -1.61 21.66
C ILE A 498 -33.60 -1.81 23.06
N GLN A 499 -34.49 -0.91 23.50
CA GLN A 499 -35.22 -1.07 24.74
C GLN A 499 -36.45 -1.94 24.49
N ILE A 500 -36.38 -3.23 24.85
CA ILE A 500 -37.52 -4.13 24.80
C ILE A 500 -38.22 -4.10 26.17
N GLN A 501 -39.39 -3.47 26.23
CA GLN A 501 -40.29 -3.55 27.38
C GLN A 501 -41.35 -4.61 27.11
N GLN A 502 -41.51 -5.56 28.03
CA GLN A 502 -42.54 -6.59 27.96
C GLN A 502 -43.43 -6.45 29.20
N MET A 503 -44.74 -6.31 29.02
CA MET A 503 -45.70 -6.34 30.12
C MET A 503 -45.81 -7.77 30.66
N ALA A 504 -45.38 -7.99 31.90
CA ALA A 504 -45.80 -9.15 32.69
C ALA A 504 -47.25 -8.89 33.17
N GLY A 505 -48.13 -9.86 32.94
CA GLY A 505 -49.59 -9.69 32.96
C GLY A 505 -50.19 -8.98 34.17
N GLN A 506 -51.24 -8.19 33.90
CA GLN A 506 -52.19 -7.75 34.91
C GLN A 506 -52.96 -8.97 35.42
N ILE A 507 -52.82 -9.26 36.71
CA ILE A 507 -53.82 -10.06 37.42
C ILE A 507 -55.03 -9.14 37.58
N ALA A 508 -56.13 -9.47 36.90
CA ALA A 508 -57.42 -8.84 37.16
C ALA A 508 -57.80 -9.10 38.62
N THR A 509 -58.07 -8.02 39.35
CA THR A 509 -58.49 -7.98 40.76
C THR A 509 -59.59 -8.96 41.11
#